data_AF-A0A170UKM5-F1
#
_entry.id   AF-A0A170UKM5-F1
#
_cell.length_a   1.000
_cell.length_b   1.000
_cell.length_c   1.000
_cell.angle_alpha   90.00
_cell.angle_beta   90.00
_cell.angle_gamma   90.00
#
_symmetry.space_group_name_H-M   'P 1'
#
loop_
_entity.id
_entity.type
_entity.pdbx_description
1 polymer ?
#
loop_
_entity_poly.entity_id
_entity_poly.type
_entity_poly.pdbx_seq_one_letter_code
_entity_poly.pdbx_strand_id
1 'polypeptide(L)'
;HDLNHVDGLEMKLKKFGCEFSALTLLFSECAITYLDEAKSTELIHWSQTKFPRSVFITFEQINPDDAFGHVMIEHFSKIQSPLKSVLKYKTIQQQIQRYLSCGWNWCDGVCAMDMILKMWPSEILWQTLKTEPFDEFEEWHLKCCHYALIVATTSEYCII
;
A
#
# COMPACT_ATOMS: atom_id res chain seq x y z
N HIS A 1 -0.28 -15.85 9.69
CA HIS A 1 0.77 -15.63 10.71
C HIS A 1 0.57 -14.21 11.24
N ASP A 2 0.90 -13.89 12.48
CA ASP A 2 0.78 -12.51 12.98
C ASP A 2 1.94 -11.66 12.43
N LEU A 3 1.62 -10.68 11.60
CA LEU A 3 2.63 -9.86 10.89
C LEU A 3 3.43 -8.93 11.82
N ASN A 4 3.05 -8.80 13.09
CA ASN A 4 3.86 -8.09 14.09
C ASN A 4 5.19 -8.80 14.44
N HIS A 5 5.36 -10.05 14.00
CA HIS A 5 6.47 -10.93 14.38
C HIS A 5 7.16 -11.55 13.15
N VAL A 6 8.06 -10.79 12.51
CA VAL A 6 8.73 -11.21 11.27
C VAL A 6 9.54 -12.52 11.40
N ASP A 7 10.11 -12.80 12.57
CA ASP A 7 10.85 -14.05 12.82
C ASP A 7 9.96 -15.29 12.68
N GLY A 8 8.75 -15.20 13.22
CA GLY A 8 7.77 -16.28 13.13
C GLY A 8 7.18 -16.42 11.74
N LEU A 9 7.11 -15.32 10.98
CA LEU A 9 6.70 -15.33 9.57
C LEU A 9 7.75 -16.07 8.76
N GLU A 10 9.02 -15.70 8.91
CA GLU A 10 10.16 -16.32 8.24
C GLU A 10 10.24 -17.82 8.53
N MET A 11 10.11 -18.22 9.80
CA MET A 11 10.13 -19.64 10.18
C MET A 11 9.01 -20.43 9.49
N LYS A 12 7.80 -19.87 9.39
CA LYS A 12 6.68 -20.52 8.70
C LYS A 12 6.92 -20.58 7.19
N LEU A 13 7.38 -19.50 6.58
CA LEU A 13 7.71 -19.48 5.15
C LEU A 13 8.76 -20.53 4.80
N LYS A 14 9.85 -20.62 5.58
CA LYS A 14 10.88 -21.67 5.43
C LYS A 14 10.28 -23.07 5.59
N LYS A 15 9.45 -23.28 6.62
CA LYS A 15 8.79 -24.57 6.88
C LYS A 15 7.92 -25.03 5.69
N PHE A 16 7.28 -24.10 4.98
CA PHE A 16 6.45 -24.40 3.81
C PHE A 16 7.22 -24.33 2.48
N GLY A 17 8.55 -24.28 2.51
CA GLY A 17 9.38 -24.37 1.31
C GLY A 17 9.46 -23.06 0.50
N CYS A 18 9.25 -21.91 1.13
CA CYS A 18 9.45 -20.62 0.46
C CYS A 18 10.92 -20.43 0.04
N GLU A 19 11.15 -20.26 -1.26
CA GLU A 19 12.46 -19.99 -1.84
C GLU A 19 12.73 -18.49 -1.88
N PHE A 20 13.43 -17.97 -0.86
CA PHE A 20 13.72 -16.54 -0.74
C PHE A 20 14.57 -15.96 -1.90
N SER A 21 15.30 -16.79 -2.63
CA SER A 21 16.08 -16.38 -3.81
C SER A 21 15.24 -16.21 -5.09
N ALA A 22 14.00 -16.69 -5.12
CA ALA A 22 13.12 -16.57 -6.27
C ALA A 22 12.63 -15.12 -6.45
N LEU A 23 12.25 -14.76 -7.68
CA LEU A 23 11.55 -13.51 -7.93
C LEU A 23 10.23 -13.51 -7.16
N THR A 24 10.07 -12.60 -6.22
CA THR A 24 8.94 -12.58 -5.29
C THR A 24 8.16 -11.28 -5.39
N LEU A 25 6.85 -11.38 -5.60
CA LEU A 25 5.92 -10.27 -5.44
C LEU A 25 5.32 -10.34 -4.04
N LEU A 26 5.55 -9.30 -3.23
CA LEU A 26 4.87 -9.09 -1.96
C LEU A 26 3.74 -8.08 -2.18
N PHE A 27 2.53 -8.42 -1.74
CA PHE A 27 1.36 -7.57 -1.90
C PHE A 27 0.68 -7.32 -0.56
N SER A 28 0.58 -6.05 -0.17
CA SER A 28 -0.18 -5.58 0.99
C SER A 28 -1.34 -4.72 0.53
N GLU A 29 -2.54 -5.28 0.54
CA GLU A 29 -3.77 -4.56 0.24
C GLU A 29 -4.51 -4.25 1.53
N CYS A 30 -4.53 -2.97 1.93
CA CYS A 30 -5.16 -2.48 3.16
C CYS A 30 -4.83 -3.34 4.40
N ALA A 31 -3.59 -3.81 4.53
CA ALA A 31 -3.20 -4.77 5.56
C ALA A 31 -2.22 -4.17 6.57
N ILE A 32 -1.03 -3.74 6.12
CA ILE A 32 0.03 -3.26 7.03
C ILE A 32 -0.29 -1.90 7.67
N THR A 33 -1.25 -1.14 7.11
CA THR A 33 -1.75 0.12 7.68
C THR A 33 -2.23 -0.01 9.14
N TYR A 34 -2.75 -1.17 9.54
CA TYR A 34 -3.28 -1.44 10.88
C TYR A 34 -2.21 -1.87 11.90
N LEU A 35 -1.01 -2.26 11.44
CA LEU A 35 0.09 -2.59 12.33
C LEU A 35 0.62 -1.30 12.97
N ASP A 36 1.17 -1.41 14.18
CA ASP A 36 1.93 -0.28 14.74
C ASP A 36 3.02 0.11 13.74
N GLU A 37 3.27 1.41 13.58
CA GLU A 37 4.12 1.90 12.50
C GLU A 37 5.52 1.27 12.51
N ALA A 38 6.11 1.08 13.69
CA ALA A 38 7.39 0.40 13.83
C ALA A 38 7.34 -1.04 13.29
N LYS A 39 6.22 -1.75 13.45
CA LYS A 39 6.01 -3.13 13.00
C LYS A 39 5.78 -3.24 11.51
N SER A 40 4.99 -2.34 10.92
CA SER A 40 4.86 -2.31 9.46
C SER A 40 6.17 -1.89 8.79
N THR A 41 6.94 -0.97 9.37
CA THR A 41 8.26 -0.57 8.86
C THR A 41 9.28 -1.72 9.01
N GLU A 42 9.26 -2.43 10.14
CA GLU A 42 10.05 -3.66 10.34
C GLU A 42 9.74 -4.72 9.27
N LEU A 43 8.47 -4.94 8.95
CA LEU A 43 8.06 -5.89 7.90
C LEU A 43 8.56 -5.47 6.51
N ILE A 44 8.50 -4.17 6.17
CA ILE A 44 9.01 -3.64 4.89
C ILE A 44 10.52 -3.85 4.78
N HIS A 45 11.27 -3.56 5.84
CA HIS A 45 12.71 -3.76 5.89
C HIS A 45 13.11 -5.24 5.85
N TRP A 46 12.42 -6.08 6.63
CA TRP A 46 12.61 -7.54 6.61
C TRP A 46 12.37 -8.10 5.20
N SER A 47 11.33 -7.64 4.51
CA SER A 47 11.02 -8.09 3.15
C SER A 47 12.16 -7.78 2.18
N GLN A 48 12.69 -6.56 2.24
CA GLN A 48 13.85 -6.14 1.44
C GLN A 48 15.08 -7.01 1.72
N THR A 49 15.34 -7.29 3.00
CA THR A 49 16.52 -8.04 3.43
C THR A 49 16.43 -9.51 3.01
N LYS A 50 15.22 -10.10 3.03
CA LYS A 50 15.03 -11.54 2.78
C LYS A 50 14.83 -11.88 1.32
N PHE A 51 14.22 -11.00 0.54
CA PHE A 51 13.92 -11.26 -0.87
C PHE A 51 14.78 -10.37 -1.78
N PRO A 52 16.01 -10.81 -2.14
CA PRO A 52 16.95 -10.01 -2.94
C PRO A 52 16.43 -9.65 -4.34
N ARG A 53 15.43 -10.40 -4.84
CA ARG A 53 14.76 -10.15 -6.12
C ARG A 53 13.27 -9.99 -5.86
N SER A 54 12.83 -8.79 -5.53
CA SER A 54 11.43 -8.59 -5.16
C SER A 54 10.83 -7.27 -5.63
N VAL A 55 9.50 -7.31 -5.69
CA VAL A 55 8.63 -6.14 -5.80
C VAL A 55 7.70 -6.17 -4.59
N PHE A 56 7.55 -5.04 -3.91
CA PHE A 56 6.55 -4.85 -2.87
C PHE A 56 5.52 -3.85 -3.37
N ILE A 57 4.27 -4.29 -3.45
CA ILE A 57 3.14 -3.44 -3.80
C ILE A 57 2.30 -3.23 -2.54
N THR A 58 2.00 -1.97 -2.24
CA THR A 58 1.16 -1.58 -1.12
C THR A 58 0.03 -0.70 -1.61
N PHE A 59 -1.20 -1.08 -1.29
CA PHE A 59 -2.38 -0.27 -1.52
C PHE A 59 -3.00 0.10 -0.18
N GLU A 60 -2.87 1.35 0.25
CA GLU A 60 -3.40 1.81 1.54
C GLU A 60 -3.68 3.33 1.55
N GLN A 61 -4.24 3.80 2.66
CA GLN A 61 -4.72 5.16 2.83
C GLN A 61 -3.58 6.19 2.95
N ILE A 62 -3.84 7.40 2.47
CA ILE A 62 -2.99 8.60 2.54
C ILE A 62 -3.84 9.84 2.88
N ASN A 63 -3.18 10.98 3.06
CA ASN A 63 -3.74 12.31 3.26
C ASN A 63 -4.75 12.40 4.44
N PRO A 64 -4.35 12.05 5.68
CA PRO A 64 -5.27 12.02 6.82
C PRO A 64 -5.63 13.40 7.39
N ASP A 65 -4.99 14.47 6.90
CA ASP A 65 -5.00 15.80 7.51
C ASP A 65 -6.01 16.76 6.87
N ASP A 66 -6.67 16.38 5.77
CA ASP A 66 -7.73 17.20 5.18
C ASP A 66 -9.12 16.82 5.74
N ALA A 67 -10.17 17.53 5.30
CA ALA A 67 -11.52 17.32 5.81
C ALA A 67 -12.03 15.89 5.58
N PHE A 68 -11.73 15.28 4.42
CA PHE A 68 -12.11 13.90 4.14
C PHE A 68 -11.21 12.94 4.92
N GLY A 69 -9.91 13.20 4.96
CA GLY A 69 -8.94 12.44 5.76
C GLY A 69 -9.33 12.32 7.23
N HIS A 70 -9.81 13.41 7.84
CA HIS A 70 -10.30 13.39 9.22
C HIS A 70 -11.52 12.49 9.40
N VAL A 71 -12.50 12.57 8.48
CA VAL A 71 -13.68 11.68 8.49
C VAL A 71 -13.25 10.22 8.32
N MET A 72 -12.30 9.95 7.44
CA MET A 72 -11.74 8.61 7.22
C MET A 72 -11.09 8.05 8.49
N ILE A 73 -10.20 8.81 9.14
CA ILE A 73 -9.53 8.38 10.38
C ILE A 73 -10.54 8.14 11.51
N GLU A 74 -11.54 9.01 11.64
CA GLU A 74 -12.60 8.85 12.64
C GLU A 74 -13.45 7.60 12.36
N HIS A 75 -13.80 7.35 11.10
CA HIS A 75 -14.55 6.16 10.68
C HIS A 75 -13.83 4.88 11.11
N PHE A 76 -12.55 4.74 10.74
CA PHE A 76 -11.74 3.56 11.08
C PHE A 76 -11.55 3.39 12.59
N SER A 77 -11.46 4.50 13.33
CA SER A 77 -11.42 4.47 14.80
C SER A 77 -12.73 3.97 15.41
N LYS A 78 -13.89 4.42 14.90
CA LYS A 78 -15.23 4.01 15.37
C LYS A 78 -15.49 2.51 15.18
N ILE A 79 -14.99 1.93 14.07
CA ILE A 79 -15.10 0.48 13.80
C ILE A 79 -13.97 -0.33 14.44
N GLN A 80 -13.23 0.24 15.40
CA GLN A 80 -12.15 -0.42 16.15
C GLN A 80 -11.02 -0.98 15.27
N SER A 81 -10.79 -0.36 14.11
CA SER A 81 -9.74 -0.74 13.15
C SER A 81 -8.90 0.49 12.78
N PRO A 82 -8.23 1.14 13.76
CA PRO A 82 -7.55 2.41 13.53
C PRO A 82 -6.42 2.27 12.52
N LEU A 83 -6.35 3.20 11.56
CA LEU A 83 -5.24 3.33 10.63
C LEU A 83 -4.05 3.95 11.37
N LYS A 84 -2.93 3.22 11.44
CA LYS A 84 -1.78 3.62 12.27
C LYS A 84 -0.63 4.17 11.42
N SER A 85 -0.27 3.49 10.34
CA SER A 85 0.87 3.87 9.50
C SER A 85 0.67 5.25 8.84
N VAL A 86 -0.57 5.54 8.43
CA VAL A 86 -0.93 6.82 7.78
C VAL A 86 -0.73 8.03 8.68
N LEU A 87 -0.70 7.87 10.01
CA LEU A 87 -0.46 8.98 10.95
C LEU A 87 0.98 9.51 10.87
N LYS A 88 1.93 8.67 10.45
CA LYS A 88 3.34 9.04 10.26
C LYS A 88 3.70 9.26 8.78
N TYR A 89 3.26 8.34 7.91
CA TYR A 89 3.49 8.39 6.47
C TYR A 89 2.21 8.83 5.77
N LYS A 90 2.00 10.14 5.77
CA LYS A 90 0.75 10.79 5.38
C LYS A 90 0.62 10.92 3.86
N THR A 91 1.72 11.14 3.15
CA THR A 91 1.70 11.40 1.70
C THR A 91 2.37 10.28 0.91
N ILE A 92 2.12 10.23 -0.40
CA ILE A 92 2.82 9.33 -1.33
C ILE A 92 4.33 9.49 -1.19
N GLN A 93 4.85 10.72 -1.20
CA GLN A 93 6.27 11.00 -1.01
C GLN A 93 6.80 10.45 0.32
N GLN A 94 6.06 10.57 1.42
CA GLN A 94 6.48 10.01 2.70
C GLN A 94 6.50 8.48 2.69
N GLN A 95 5.54 7.84 2.03
CA GLN A 95 5.56 6.38 1.81
C GLN A 95 6.75 5.97 0.93
N ILE A 96 7.04 6.69 -0.16
CA ILE A 96 8.23 6.43 -0.99
C ILE A 96 9.50 6.51 -0.15
N GLN A 97 9.67 7.58 0.64
CA GLN A 97 10.83 7.74 1.51
C GLN A 97 10.93 6.63 2.56
N ARG A 98 9.79 6.13 3.07
CA ARG A 98 9.76 4.98 3.98
C ARG A 98 10.39 3.75 3.33
N TYR A 99 9.96 3.38 2.12
CA TYR A 99 10.52 2.22 1.41
C TYR A 99 12.01 2.39 1.11
N LEU A 100 12.41 3.55 0.56
CA LEU A 100 13.81 3.85 0.28
C LEU A 100 14.68 3.77 1.56
N SER A 101 14.19 4.31 2.68
CA SER A 101 14.89 4.23 3.97
C SER A 101 15.01 2.81 4.53
N CYS A 102 14.14 1.88 4.11
CA CYS A 102 14.19 0.47 4.46
C CYS A 102 15.15 -0.35 3.57
N GLY A 103 15.85 0.30 2.63
CA GLY A 103 16.83 -0.32 1.74
C GLY A 103 16.28 -0.75 0.38
N TRP A 104 15.05 -0.37 0.03
CA TRP A 104 14.52 -0.61 -1.31
C TRP A 104 15.25 0.28 -2.33
N ASN A 105 15.68 -0.28 -3.45
CA ASN A 105 16.54 0.42 -4.42
C ASN A 105 15.76 1.47 -5.22
N TRP A 106 14.48 1.21 -5.48
CA TRP A 106 13.59 2.11 -6.18
C TRP A 106 12.19 2.03 -5.58
N CYS A 107 11.49 3.15 -5.54
CA CYS A 107 10.09 3.22 -5.12
C CYS A 107 9.39 4.42 -5.74
N ASP A 108 8.15 4.22 -6.17
CA ASP A 108 7.24 5.27 -6.63
C ASP A 108 5.80 4.95 -6.22
N GLY A 109 4.90 5.90 -6.41
CA GLY A 109 3.49 5.71 -6.09
C GLY A 109 2.55 6.69 -6.76
N VAL A 110 1.28 6.32 -6.78
CA VAL A 110 0.20 7.08 -7.43
C VAL A 110 -1.08 6.94 -6.63
N CYS A 111 -1.91 7.98 -6.57
CA CYS A 111 -3.22 7.85 -5.92
C CYS A 111 -4.15 6.98 -6.78
N ALA A 112 -5.17 6.37 -6.18
CA ALA A 112 -6.08 5.48 -6.90
C ALA A 112 -6.81 6.20 -8.04
N MET A 113 -7.11 7.48 -7.87
CA MET A 113 -7.75 8.29 -8.93
C MET A 113 -6.84 8.40 -10.16
N ASP A 114 -5.59 8.83 -9.97
CA ASP A 114 -4.61 8.95 -11.05
C ASP A 114 -4.29 7.59 -11.68
N MET A 115 -4.26 6.51 -10.89
CA MET A 115 -4.10 5.15 -11.37
C MET A 115 -5.23 4.76 -12.32
N ILE A 116 -6.49 4.95 -11.91
CA ILE A 116 -7.67 4.64 -12.73
C ILE A 116 -7.63 5.43 -14.03
N LEU A 117 -7.38 6.75 -13.95
CA LEU A 117 -7.35 7.63 -15.13
C LEU A 117 -6.22 7.29 -16.12
N LYS A 118 -5.08 6.81 -15.63
CA LYS A 118 -3.93 6.44 -16.48
C LYS A 118 -4.03 5.03 -17.05
N MET A 119 -4.60 4.08 -16.28
CA MET A 119 -4.58 2.67 -16.64
C MET A 119 -5.82 2.24 -17.43
N TRP A 120 -6.98 2.87 -17.21
CA TRP A 120 -8.22 2.42 -17.81
C TRP A 120 -8.52 3.23 -19.08
N PRO A 121 -8.69 2.56 -20.25
CA PRO A 121 -9.26 3.20 -21.42
C PRO A 121 -10.59 3.86 -21.07
N SER A 122 -10.83 5.05 -21.64
CA SER A 122 -12.05 5.82 -21.35
C SER A 122 -13.33 5.02 -21.59
N GLU A 123 -13.35 4.19 -22.63
CA GLU A 123 -14.49 3.30 -22.92
C GLU A 123 -14.77 2.29 -21.80
N ILE A 124 -13.72 1.68 -21.23
CA ILE A 124 -13.88 0.73 -20.11
C ILE A 124 -14.40 1.47 -18.88
N LEU A 125 -13.83 2.63 -18.55
CA LEU A 125 -14.30 3.44 -17.44
C LEU A 125 -15.78 3.84 -17.61
N TRP A 126 -16.16 4.29 -18.81
CA TRP A 126 -17.55 4.66 -19.10
C TRP A 126 -18.52 3.49 -19.03
N GLN A 127 -18.11 2.30 -19.46
CA GLN A 127 -18.93 1.09 -19.32
C GLN A 127 -19.10 0.70 -17.85
N THR A 128 -18.02 0.74 -17.07
CA THR A 128 -18.07 0.45 -15.63
C THR A 128 -18.94 1.43 -14.87
N LEU A 129 -18.86 2.73 -15.14
CA LEU A 129 -19.70 3.73 -14.47
C LEU A 129 -21.20 3.62 -14.81
N LYS A 130 -21.58 2.81 -15.80
CA LYS A 130 -22.97 2.57 -16.21
C LYS A 130 -23.54 1.25 -15.70
N THR A 131 -22.76 0.41 -15.00
CA THR A 131 -23.24 -0.89 -14.54
C THR A 131 -24.37 -0.76 -13.51
N GLU A 132 -24.34 0.31 -12.71
CA GLU A 132 -25.37 0.66 -11.76
C GLU A 132 -25.57 2.18 -11.68
N PRO A 133 -26.75 2.68 -11.29
CA PRO A 133 -26.95 4.10 -11.02
C PRO A 133 -26.00 4.57 -9.91
N PHE A 134 -25.23 5.61 -10.18
CA PHE A 134 -24.27 6.21 -9.25
C PHE A 134 -24.30 7.74 -9.37
N ASP A 135 -24.46 8.44 -8.24
CA ASP A 135 -24.56 9.90 -8.17
C ASP A 135 -23.55 10.55 -7.21
N GLU A 136 -22.77 9.77 -6.45
CA GLU A 136 -21.78 10.23 -5.46
C GLU A 136 -20.37 10.43 -6.05
N PHE A 137 -20.24 11.06 -7.23
CA PHE A 137 -18.97 11.19 -7.94
C PHE A 137 -17.91 11.99 -7.18
N GLU A 138 -18.32 13.03 -6.46
CA GLU A 138 -17.45 13.85 -5.62
C GLU A 138 -16.88 13.02 -4.45
N GLU A 139 -17.72 12.21 -3.80
CA GLU A 139 -17.27 11.35 -2.71
C GLU A 139 -16.36 10.23 -3.21
N TRP A 140 -16.66 9.66 -4.37
CA TRP A 140 -15.81 8.67 -5.00
C TRP A 140 -14.44 9.25 -5.36
N HIS A 141 -14.41 10.45 -5.95
CA HIS A 141 -13.16 11.14 -6.23
C HIS A 141 -12.33 11.36 -4.96
N LEU A 142 -12.96 11.86 -3.88
CA LEU A 142 -12.30 12.02 -2.59
C LEU A 142 -11.77 10.68 -2.06
N LYS A 143 -12.57 9.62 -2.06
CA LYS A 143 -12.13 8.25 -1.68
C LYS A 143 -10.90 7.84 -2.49
N CYS A 144 -10.93 7.97 -3.82
CA CYS A 144 -9.82 7.57 -4.69
C CYS A 144 -8.55 8.43 -4.51
N CYS A 145 -8.67 9.70 -4.16
CA CYS A 145 -7.53 10.57 -3.85
C CYS A 145 -6.89 10.29 -2.48
N HIS A 146 -7.57 9.53 -1.61
CA HIS A 146 -7.11 9.18 -0.26
C HIS A 146 -6.57 7.76 -0.14
N TYR A 147 -6.42 7.05 -1.26
CA TYR A 147 -5.74 5.76 -1.34
C TYR A 147 -4.62 5.85 -2.36
N ALA A 148 -3.50 5.19 -2.09
CA ALA A 148 -2.38 5.13 -3.01
C ALA A 148 -1.88 3.72 -3.23
N LEU A 149 -1.47 3.47 -4.48
CA LEU A 149 -0.65 2.34 -4.86
C LEU A 149 0.82 2.77 -4.79
N ILE A 150 1.59 2.13 -3.92
CA ILE A 150 3.03 2.29 -3.77
C ILE A 150 3.69 1.03 -4.31
N VAL A 151 4.71 1.19 -5.16
CA VAL A 151 5.50 0.09 -5.71
C VAL A 151 6.95 0.32 -5.36
N ALA A 152 7.58 -0.66 -4.72
CA ALA A 152 9.01 -0.68 -4.43
C ALA A 152 9.66 -1.91 -5.04
N THR A 153 10.92 -1.81 -5.47
CA THR A 153 11.68 -2.96 -5.97
C THR A 153 13.14 -2.96 -5.50
N THR A 154 13.71 -4.15 -5.38
CA THR A 154 15.15 -4.35 -5.18
C THR A 154 15.95 -4.23 -6.48
N SER A 155 15.28 -4.08 -7.63
CA SER A 155 15.93 -3.77 -8.91
C SER A 155 16.39 -2.31 -8.96
N GLU A 156 17.54 -2.05 -9.58
CA GLU A 156 17.99 -0.68 -9.89
C GLU A 156 17.27 -0.08 -11.11
N TYR A 157 16.59 -0.90 -11.90
CA TYR A 157 15.81 -0.46 -13.05
C TYR A 157 14.40 -0.03 -12.63
N CYS A 158 14.00 1.16 -13.08
CA CYS A 158 12.61 1.62 -13.04
C CYS A 158 11.71 0.59 -13.75
N ILE A 159 10.64 0.13 -13.08
CA ILE A 159 9.68 -0.85 -13.64
C ILE A 159 8.43 -0.12 -14.20
N ILE A 160 8.51 1.19 -14.45
CA ILE A 160 7.42 1.98 -15.04
C ILE A 160 7.89 2.64 -16.33
#